data_AF-A0A5Q2N4I7-F1
#
_entry.id   AF-A0A5Q2N4I7-F1
#
_cell.length_a   1.000
_cell.length_b   1.000
_cell.length_c   1.000
_cell.angle_alpha   90.00
_cell.angle_beta   90.00
_cell.angle_gamma   90.00
#
_symmetry.space_group_name_H-M   'P 1'
#
loop_
_entity.id
_entity.type
_entity.pdbx_description
1 polymer ?
#
loop_
_entity_poly.entity_id
_entity_poly.type
_entity_poly.pdbx_seq_one_letter_code
_entity_poly.pdbx_strand_id
1 'polypeptide(L)'
;MLIETTRFGQIEVKDEEVYHFFKGLPGFPDEKAFVFLPYQPDSPFAFLQSTRTPELTFLLVDPFVFFPGYEVKLKDDMVEALGLSEENPAQAWSIVTIPDQFEKMTANLMAPIVLNVKERKAAQVVLERKEYTTRHAVFPEGIQGKEKGESAGKSAGKSAEGSVVGSTGQGQGTEKSSACDRKSITKNSTKESASESTRYSVTSVEEVR
;
A
#
# COMPACT_ATOMS: atom_id res chain seq x y z
N MET A 1 2.77 17.35 13.01
CA MET A 1 1.34 17.29 13.37
C MET A 1 0.92 15.87 13.73
N LEU A 2 -0.12 15.71 14.55
CA LEU A 2 -0.75 14.41 14.83
C LEU A 2 -2.02 14.31 13.97
N ILE A 3 -2.16 13.22 13.20
CA ILE A 3 -3.36 12.99 12.38
C ILE A 3 -4.07 11.71 12.78
N GLU A 4 -5.40 11.75 12.75
CA GLU A 4 -6.27 10.60 12.97
C GLU A 4 -6.42 9.82 11.66
N THR A 5 -6.32 8.49 11.73
CA THR A 5 -6.56 7.62 10.58
C THR A 5 -7.41 6.43 10.99
N THR A 6 -8.27 5.95 10.11
CA THR A 6 -9.10 4.78 10.40
C THR A 6 -8.31 3.47 10.40
N ARG A 7 -7.20 3.40 9.66
CA ARG A 7 -6.41 2.17 9.43
C ARG A 7 -5.17 2.05 10.30
N PHE A 8 -4.55 3.17 10.66
CA PHE A 8 -3.25 3.20 11.35
C PHE A 8 -3.34 3.80 12.76
N GLY A 9 -4.55 4.18 13.19
CA GLY A 9 -4.75 4.95 14.41
C GLY A 9 -4.19 6.37 14.28
N GLN A 10 -3.76 6.93 15.40
CA GLN A 10 -3.07 8.22 15.41
C GLN A 10 -1.62 8.05 14.96
N ILE A 11 -1.21 8.83 13.96
CA ILE A 11 0.16 8.86 13.48
C ILE A 11 0.75 10.27 13.59
N GLU A 12 1.99 10.35 14.04
CA GLU A 12 2.76 11.60 14.04
C GLU A 12 3.42 11.78 12.67
N VAL A 13 3.14 12.90 12.03
CA VAL A 13 3.59 13.24 10.68
C VAL A 13 4.29 14.58 10.74
N LYS A 14 5.49 14.68 10.17
CA LYS A 14 6.15 15.98 10.05
C LYS A 14 5.60 16.74 8.86
N ASP A 15 5.54 18.07 8.97
CA ASP A 15 5.02 18.91 7.88
C ASP A 15 5.83 18.73 6.58
N GLU A 16 7.13 18.43 6.70
CA GLU A 16 8.03 18.10 5.58
C GLU A 16 7.76 16.73 4.90
N GLU A 17 6.90 15.90 5.47
CA GLU A 17 6.48 14.59 4.93
C GLU A 17 5.15 14.68 4.17
N VAL A 18 4.47 15.82 4.24
CA VAL A 18 3.16 16.04 3.61
C VAL A 18 3.33 16.42 2.15
N TYR A 19 2.69 15.67 1.27
CA TYR A 19 2.55 16.01 -0.14
C TYR A 19 1.35 16.94 -0.39
N HIS A 20 1.61 17.98 -1.17
CA HIS A 20 0.63 19.00 -1.53
C HIS A 20 0.10 18.79 -2.95
N PHE A 21 -1.21 18.51 -3.02
CA PHE A 21 -1.94 18.31 -4.27
C PHE A 21 -2.57 19.63 -4.73
N PHE A 22 -1.94 20.32 -5.68
CA PHE A 22 -2.33 21.68 -6.07
C PHE A 22 -3.75 21.75 -6.69
N LYS A 23 -4.22 20.66 -7.32
CA LYS A 23 -5.58 20.50 -7.86
C LYS A 23 -6.49 19.60 -7.00
N GLY A 24 -6.00 19.14 -5.86
CA GLY A 24 -6.61 18.03 -5.13
C GLY A 24 -6.62 16.73 -5.93
N LEU A 25 -7.56 15.83 -5.63
CA LEU A 25 -7.80 14.61 -6.40
C LEU A 25 -9.15 14.67 -7.12
N PRO A 26 -9.29 14.04 -8.30
CA PRO A 26 -10.60 13.74 -8.90
C PRO A 26 -11.56 13.11 -7.89
N GLY A 27 -12.74 13.71 -7.74
CA GLY A 27 -13.74 13.33 -6.72
C GLY A 27 -13.51 13.95 -5.33
N PHE A 28 -12.32 14.49 -5.07
CA PHE A 28 -11.92 15.11 -3.80
C PHE A 28 -11.11 16.42 -4.05
N PRO A 29 -11.71 17.46 -4.65
CA PRO A 29 -10.99 18.68 -5.05
C PRO A 29 -10.46 19.50 -3.86
N ASP A 30 -11.08 19.35 -2.68
CA ASP A 30 -10.70 20.06 -1.45
C ASP A 30 -9.61 19.32 -0.64
N GLU A 31 -9.30 18.09 -1.03
CA GLU A 31 -8.26 17.27 -0.42
C GLU A 31 -6.91 17.58 -1.05
N LYS A 32 -6.12 18.42 -0.38
CA LYS A 32 -4.87 18.96 -0.92
C LYS A 32 -3.61 18.56 -0.16
N ALA A 33 -3.73 17.76 0.88
CA ALA A 33 -2.63 17.41 1.75
C ALA A 33 -2.70 15.93 2.15
N PHE A 34 -1.73 15.15 1.67
CA PHE A 34 -1.67 13.72 1.88
C PHE A 34 -0.30 13.28 2.38
N VAL A 35 -0.26 12.16 3.08
CA VAL A 35 0.97 11.49 3.49
C VAL A 35 1.12 10.21 2.70
N PHE A 36 2.32 10.00 2.17
CA PHE A 36 2.70 8.75 1.53
C PHE A 36 3.29 7.80 2.57
N LEU A 37 2.65 6.65 2.76
CA LEU A 37 2.99 5.66 3.78
C LEU A 37 3.35 4.33 3.07
N PRO A 38 4.65 4.01 2.88
CA PRO A 38 5.06 2.71 2.36
C PRO A 38 4.49 1.57 3.22
N TYR A 39 4.01 0.49 2.61
CA TYR A 39 3.49 -0.65 3.38
C TYR A 39 4.60 -1.35 4.18
N GLN A 40 5.75 -1.56 3.53
CA GLN A 40 7.00 -2.05 4.11
C GLN A 40 8.16 -1.42 3.33
N PRO A 41 9.39 -1.42 3.88
CA PRO A 41 10.59 -1.08 3.09
C PRO A 41 10.61 -1.88 1.78
N ASP A 42 10.89 -1.20 0.68
CA ASP A 42 10.98 -1.76 -0.68
C ASP A 42 9.71 -2.49 -1.18
N SER A 43 8.57 -2.28 -0.52
CA SER A 43 7.29 -2.83 -0.97
C SER A 43 6.80 -2.10 -2.21
N PRO A 44 6.28 -2.82 -3.23
CA PRO A 44 5.62 -2.19 -4.37
C PRO A 44 4.22 -1.67 -4.00
N PHE A 45 3.86 -1.65 -2.70
CA PHE A 45 2.59 -1.17 -2.17
C PHE A 45 2.83 -0.01 -1.20
N ALA A 46 1.95 0.98 -1.28
CA ALA A 46 1.94 2.11 -0.36
C ALA A 46 0.52 2.62 -0.15
N PHE A 47 0.33 3.42 0.89
CA PHE A 47 -0.91 4.13 1.14
C PHE A 47 -0.72 5.63 0.92
N LEU A 48 -1.75 6.27 0.38
CA LEU A 48 -1.87 7.72 0.31
C LEU A 48 -3.01 8.15 1.26
N GLN A 49 -2.63 8.65 2.43
CA GLN A 49 -3.54 8.99 3.52
C GLN A 49 -3.83 10.50 3.51
N SER A 50 -5.11 10.91 3.52
CA SER A 50 -5.44 12.31 3.74
C SER A 50 -5.05 12.74 5.15
N THR A 51 -4.48 13.94 5.26
CA THR A 51 -4.17 14.58 6.54
C THR A 51 -5.40 15.22 7.20
N ARG A 52 -6.50 15.37 6.46
CA ARG A 52 -7.71 16.08 6.89
C ARG A 52 -8.88 15.13 7.13
N THR A 53 -8.98 14.07 6.35
CA THR A 53 -10.10 13.14 6.34
C THR A 53 -9.62 11.74 6.74
N PRO A 54 -9.83 11.32 8.00
CA PRO A 54 -9.27 10.09 8.56
C PRO A 54 -9.60 8.81 7.78
N GLU A 55 -10.78 8.75 7.18
CA GLU A 55 -11.30 7.63 6.39
C GLU A 55 -10.80 7.62 4.93
N LEU A 56 -10.21 8.71 4.47
CA LEU A 56 -9.75 8.84 3.09
C LEU A 56 -8.31 8.35 2.94
N THR A 57 -8.20 7.10 2.52
CA THR A 57 -6.91 6.45 2.21
C THR A 57 -7.01 5.72 0.87
N PHE A 58 -6.02 5.93 -0.01
CA PHE A 58 -5.89 5.15 -1.24
C PHE A 58 -4.79 4.11 -1.08
N LEU A 59 -5.03 2.89 -1.57
CA LEU A 59 -3.94 1.94 -1.80
C LEU A 59 -3.30 2.24 -3.15
N LEU A 60 -1.98 2.26 -3.16
CA LEU A 60 -1.14 2.52 -4.31
C LEU A 60 -0.28 1.30 -4.62
N VAL A 61 0.05 1.13 -5.89
CA VAL A 61 1.10 0.23 -6.36
C VAL A 61 2.15 0.96 -7.17
N ASP A 62 3.38 0.48 -7.11
CA ASP A 62 4.41 0.81 -8.09
C ASP A 62 4.03 0.14 -9.43
N PRO A 63 3.60 0.92 -10.43
CA PRO A 63 3.10 0.34 -11.67
C PRO A 63 4.21 -0.32 -12.50
N PHE A 64 5.47 0.09 -12.34
CA PHE A 64 6.57 -0.42 -13.15
C PHE A 64 6.97 -1.83 -12.73
N VAL A 65 6.67 -2.24 -11.50
CA VAL A 65 6.85 -3.61 -11.02
C VAL A 65 5.85 -4.58 -11.65
N PHE A 66 4.60 -4.15 -11.83
CA PHE A 66 3.51 -5.02 -12.30
C PHE A 66 3.23 -4.95 -13.80
N PHE A 67 3.58 -3.84 -14.45
CA PHE A 67 3.27 -3.59 -15.86
C PHE A 67 4.55 -3.26 -16.64
N PRO A 68 5.32 -4.29 -17.07
CA PRO A 68 6.48 -4.08 -17.92
C PRO A 68 6.10 -3.30 -19.18
N GLY A 69 6.82 -2.22 -19.47
CA GLY A 69 6.50 -1.32 -20.59
C GLY A 69 5.49 -0.21 -20.26
N TYR A 70 5.07 -0.07 -19.00
CA TYR A 70 4.36 1.12 -18.56
C TYR A 70 5.27 2.35 -18.61
N GLU A 71 4.81 3.41 -19.28
CA GLU A 71 5.55 4.65 -19.48
C GLU A 71 4.70 5.84 -19.08
N VAL A 72 5.23 6.67 -18.19
CA VAL A 72 4.60 7.93 -17.80
C VAL A 72 5.25 9.07 -18.58
N LYS A 73 4.50 9.63 -19.53
CA LYS A 73 4.90 10.84 -20.26
C LYS A 73 4.06 12.01 -19.78
N LEU A 74 4.72 12.99 -19.19
CA LEU A 74 4.10 14.21 -18.67
C LEU A 74 4.22 15.31 -19.72
N LYS A 75 3.19 16.15 -19.80
CA LYS A 75 3.25 17.40 -20.55
C LYS A 75 4.14 18.40 -19.82
N ASP A 76 4.77 19.31 -20.55
CA ASP A 76 5.72 20.27 -19.98
C ASP A 76 5.08 21.18 -18.92
N ASP A 77 3.81 21.55 -19.09
CA ASP A 77 3.05 22.32 -18.09
C ASP A 77 2.94 21.58 -16.75
N MET A 78 2.79 20.25 -16.77
CA MET A 78 2.79 19.42 -15.56
C MET A 78 4.18 19.20 -15.00
N VAL A 79 5.21 19.09 -15.83
CA VAL A 79 6.61 19.04 -15.38
C VAL A 79 6.95 20.30 -14.60
N GLU A 80 6.64 21.47 -15.16
CA GLU A 80 6.86 22.77 -14.53
C GLU A 80 6.03 22.94 -13.25
N ALA A 81 4.73 22.65 -13.30
CA ALA A 81 3.84 22.79 -12.13
C ALA A 81 4.28 21.90 -10.96
N LEU A 82 4.77 20.70 -11.24
CA LEU A 82 5.28 19.78 -10.23
C LEU A 82 6.71 20.10 -9.80
N GLY A 83 7.46 20.97 -10.48
CA GLY A 83 8.86 21.29 -10.17
C GLY A 83 9.82 20.12 -10.43
N LEU A 84 9.57 19.37 -11.50
CA LEU A 84 10.36 18.20 -11.88
C LEU A 84 11.57 18.61 -12.72
N SER A 85 12.68 17.92 -12.55
CA SER A 85 13.91 18.07 -13.34
C SER A 85 14.68 16.74 -13.41
N GLU A 86 15.80 16.69 -14.13
CA GLU A 86 16.65 15.49 -14.16
C GLU A 86 17.20 15.14 -12.77
N GLU A 87 17.54 16.14 -11.96
CA GLU A 87 18.01 16.00 -10.58
C GLU A 87 16.87 15.77 -9.59
N ASN A 88 15.63 15.97 -10.03
CA ASN A 88 14.43 15.81 -9.23
C ASN A 88 13.33 15.07 -10.02
N PRO A 89 13.56 13.78 -10.35
CA PRO A 89 12.67 13.03 -11.19
C PRO A 89 11.35 12.74 -10.46
N ALA A 90 10.30 12.55 -11.25
CA ALA A 90 9.00 12.13 -10.73
C ALA A 90 9.06 10.70 -10.19
N GLN A 91 8.31 10.45 -9.13
CA GLN A 91 7.87 9.11 -8.74
C GLN A 91 6.41 8.93 -9.13
N ALA A 92 6.08 7.84 -9.83
CA ALA A 92 4.73 7.56 -10.27
C ALA A 92 4.15 6.34 -9.55
N TRP A 93 2.92 6.47 -9.08
CA TRP A 93 2.18 5.43 -8.37
C TRP A 93 0.78 5.30 -8.96
N SER A 94 0.24 4.09 -9.01
CA SER A 94 -1.13 3.88 -9.50
C SER A 94 -2.08 3.54 -8.37
N ILE A 95 -3.22 4.21 -8.32
CA ILE A 95 -4.30 3.86 -7.38
C ILE A 95 -4.86 2.50 -7.78
N VAL A 96 -5.04 1.62 -6.79
CA VAL A 96 -5.67 0.32 -6.99
C VAL A 96 -7.09 0.26 -6.43
N THR A 97 -7.94 -0.49 -7.13
CA THR A 97 -9.26 -0.90 -6.67
C THR A 97 -9.19 -2.36 -6.27
N ILE A 98 -9.51 -2.65 -5.01
CA ILE A 98 -9.57 -4.01 -4.46
C ILE A 98 -11.05 -4.45 -4.46
N PRO A 99 -11.44 -5.42 -5.30
CA PRO A 99 -12.75 -6.07 -5.19
C PRO A 99 -12.73 -7.14 -4.09
N ASP A 100 -13.85 -7.82 -3.86
CA ASP A 100 -13.98 -8.87 -2.83
C ASP A 100 -12.91 -9.97 -2.94
N GLN A 101 -12.51 -10.31 -4.18
CA GLN A 101 -11.42 -11.24 -4.47
C GLN A 101 -10.16 -10.45 -4.78
N PHE A 102 -9.19 -10.45 -3.87
CA PHE A 102 -7.98 -9.65 -3.95
C PHE A 102 -7.20 -9.87 -5.27
N GLU A 103 -7.25 -11.07 -5.83
CA GLU A 103 -6.56 -11.45 -7.06
C GLU A 103 -7.11 -10.75 -8.30
N LYS A 104 -8.33 -10.19 -8.19
CA LYS A 104 -8.96 -9.38 -9.23
C LYS A 104 -8.69 -7.89 -9.05
N MET A 105 -7.74 -7.50 -8.20
CA MET A 105 -7.42 -6.09 -8.02
C MET A 105 -6.93 -5.46 -9.33
N THR A 106 -7.33 -4.21 -9.54
CA THR A 106 -6.99 -3.47 -10.75
C THR A 106 -6.30 -2.16 -10.41
N ALA A 107 -5.31 -1.77 -11.21
CA ALA A 107 -4.64 -0.48 -11.14
C ALA A 107 -5.18 0.48 -12.19
N ASN A 108 -5.29 1.76 -11.83
CA ASN A 108 -5.61 2.84 -12.76
C ASN A 108 -4.33 3.39 -13.39
N LEU A 109 -3.95 2.85 -14.56
CA LEU A 109 -2.80 3.29 -15.33
C LEU A 109 -3.06 4.57 -16.16
N MET A 110 -4.34 4.92 -16.35
CA MET A 110 -4.71 6.14 -17.08
C MET A 110 -4.44 7.40 -16.26
N ALA A 111 -4.48 7.32 -14.93
CA ALA A 111 -4.36 8.48 -14.06
C ALA A 111 -3.43 8.22 -12.85
N PRO A 112 -2.11 8.08 -13.05
CA PRO A 112 -1.15 7.92 -11.97
C PRO A 112 -1.09 9.13 -11.05
N ILE A 113 -0.72 8.86 -9.80
CA ILE A 113 -0.24 9.83 -8.82
C ILE A 113 1.23 10.09 -9.13
N VAL A 114 1.56 11.35 -9.41
CA VAL A 114 2.93 11.80 -9.66
C VAL A 114 3.38 12.61 -8.44
N LEU A 115 4.51 12.20 -7.87
CA LEU A 115 5.11 12.80 -6.68
C LEU A 115 6.46 13.42 -7.02
N ASN A 116 6.65 14.66 -6.58
CA ASN A 116 7.96 15.29 -6.44
C ASN A 116 8.40 15.13 -4.98
N VAL A 117 9.38 14.26 -4.74
CA VAL A 117 9.82 13.93 -3.37
C VAL A 117 10.52 15.11 -2.70
N LYS A 118 11.28 15.90 -3.46
CA LYS A 118 12.09 17.01 -2.94
C LYS A 118 11.24 18.21 -2.54
N GLU A 119 10.30 18.61 -3.40
CA GLU A 119 9.44 19.77 -3.19
C GLU A 119 8.10 19.43 -2.54
N ARG A 120 7.83 18.12 -2.34
CA ARG A 120 6.56 17.60 -1.80
C ARG A 120 5.33 18.09 -2.57
N LYS A 121 5.47 18.31 -3.88
CA LYS A 121 4.35 18.59 -4.78
C LYS A 121 3.82 17.29 -5.37
N ALA A 122 2.52 17.21 -5.56
CA ALA A 122 1.89 16.02 -6.12
C ALA A 122 0.69 16.37 -7.00
N ALA A 123 0.35 15.47 -7.91
CA ALA A 123 -0.85 15.55 -8.72
C ALA A 123 -1.30 14.16 -9.16
N GLN A 124 -2.61 14.00 -9.36
CA GLN A 124 -3.11 12.92 -10.20
C GLN A 124 -3.15 13.39 -11.65
N VAL A 125 -2.33 12.79 -12.51
CA VAL A 125 -2.14 13.23 -13.91
C VAL A 125 -2.84 12.26 -14.84
N VAL A 126 -3.75 12.74 -15.67
CA VAL A 126 -4.39 11.92 -16.72
C VAL A 126 -3.46 11.82 -17.92
N LEU A 127 -3.08 10.61 -18.29
CA LEU A 127 -2.22 10.32 -19.43
C LEU A 127 -3.02 10.22 -20.73
N GLU A 128 -2.47 10.77 -21.81
CA GLU A 128 -3.06 10.73 -23.15
C GLU A 128 -2.59 9.50 -23.94
N ARG A 129 -2.84 8.30 -23.41
CA ARG A 129 -2.56 7.03 -24.11
C ARG A 129 -3.79 6.15 -24.16
N LYS A 130 -4.14 5.68 -25.36
CA LYS A 130 -5.31 4.82 -25.60
C LYS A 130 -5.20 3.44 -24.95
N GLU A 131 -3.98 2.97 -24.70
CA GLU A 131 -3.69 1.66 -24.12
C GLU A 131 -3.92 1.63 -22.61
N TYR A 132 -3.80 2.78 -21.95
CA TYR A 132 -4.01 2.90 -20.51
C TYR A 132 -5.47 3.18 -20.22
N THR A 133 -5.99 2.43 -19.25
CA THR A 133 -7.39 2.50 -18.84
C THR A 133 -7.44 2.63 -17.32
N THR A 134 -8.62 2.85 -16.78
CA THR A 134 -8.83 2.92 -15.34
C THR A 134 -8.74 1.56 -14.64
N ARG A 135 -8.70 0.45 -15.39
CA ARG A 135 -8.75 -0.91 -14.86
C ARG A 135 -7.80 -1.83 -15.61
N HIS A 136 -6.59 -1.99 -15.07
CA HIS A 136 -5.61 -2.99 -15.51
C HIS A 136 -5.41 -4.02 -14.40
N ALA A 137 -5.58 -5.31 -14.70
CA ALA A 137 -5.40 -6.37 -13.69
C ALA A 137 -3.96 -6.38 -13.20
N VAL A 138 -3.76 -6.28 -11.88
CA VAL A 138 -2.41 -6.24 -11.30
C VAL A 138 -1.79 -7.64 -11.26
N PHE A 139 -2.63 -8.66 -11.09
CA PHE A 139 -2.21 -10.05 -11.15
C PHE A 139 -2.74 -10.69 -12.44
N PRO A 140 -1.92 -11.51 -13.12
CA PRO A 140 -2.41 -12.31 -14.23
C PRO A 140 -3.48 -13.30 -13.73
N GLU A 141 -4.49 -13.56 -14.56
CA GLU A 141 -5.54 -14.53 -14.28
C GLU A 141 -4.90 -15.90 -13.99
N GLY A 142 -4.89 -16.33 -12.73
CA GLY A 142 -4.19 -17.55 -12.31
C GLY A 142 -3.70 -17.57 -10.86
N ILE A 143 -3.67 -16.44 -10.16
CA ILE A 143 -3.53 -16.47 -8.70
C ILE A 143 -4.86 -16.97 -8.13
N GLN A 144 -4.97 -18.27 -7.93
CA GLN A 144 -6.02 -18.84 -7.10
C GLN A 144 -5.59 -18.65 -5.66
N GLY A 145 -6.25 -17.75 -4.93
CA GLY A 145 -6.18 -17.73 -3.48
C GLY A 145 -6.42 -19.15 -2.98
N LYS A 146 -5.41 -19.75 -2.35
CA LYS A 146 -5.63 -20.99 -1.60
C LYS A 146 -6.47 -20.61 -0.38
N GLU A 147 -7.78 -20.57 -0.56
CA GLU A 147 -8.69 -20.75 0.54
C GLU A 147 -8.40 -22.14 1.12
N LYS A 148 -7.70 -22.20 2.25
CA LYS A 148 -7.77 -23.35 3.15
C LYS A 148 -9.17 -23.35 3.77
N GLY A 149 -10.16 -23.72 2.97
CA GLY A 149 -11.45 -24.20 3.42
C GLY A 149 -11.30 -25.68 3.74
N GLU A 150 -11.03 -25.97 5.00
CA GLU A 150 -11.04 -27.32 5.54
C GLU A 150 -12.47 -27.89 5.44
N SER A 151 -12.72 -28.63 4.36
CA SER A 151 -13.92 -29.43 4.17
C SER A 151 -13.82 -30.70 5.02
N ALA A 152 -14.29 -30.62 6.27
CA ALA A 152 -14.91 -31.72 6.98
C ALA A 152 -16.37 -31.33 7.23
N GLY A 153 -17.42 -32.09 6.95
CA GLY A 153 -17.60 -33.41 6.35
C GLY A 153 -19.13 -33.62 6.35
N LYS A 154 -19.68 -34.24 5.30
CA LYS A 154 -21.11 -34.54 5.21
C LYS A 154 -21.31 -36.05 5.23
N SER A 155 -21.96 -36.58 6.28
CA SER A 155 -22.91 -37.70 6.17
C SER A 155 -23.55 -38.02 7.53
N ALA A 156 -24.83 -38.37 7.49
CA ALA A 156 -25.72 -38.66 8.61
C ALA A 156 -26.16 -40.14 8.64
N GLY A 157 -26.48 -40.65 9.84
CA GLY A 157 -27.29 -41.85 10.13
C GLY A 157 -26.51 -43.18 10.22
N LYS A 158 -26.78 -44.15 11.11
CA LYS A 158 -27.93 -44.43 12.02
C LYS A 158 -27.60 -45.67 12.91
N SER A 159 -28.13 -45.74 14.14
CA SER A 159 -28.35 -46.95 15.02
C SER A 159 -27.13 -47.75 15.51
N ALA A 160 -27.09 -48.47 16.66
CA ALA A 160 -27.87 -48.62 17.89
C ALA A 160 -27.03 -49.50 18.88
N GLU A 161 -27.33 -49.40 20.19
CA GLU A 161 -27.16 -50.37 21.30
C GLU A 161 -25.77 -50.81 21.85
N GLY A 162 -25.63 -50.67 23.19
CA GLY A 162 -25.13 -51.75 24.07
C GLY A 162 -23.99 -51.46 25.06
N SER A 163 -24.33 -51.30 26.36
CA SER A 163 -23.62 -51.74 27.60
C SER A 163 -22.14 -51.37 27.87
N VAL A 164 -21.55 -51.23 29.08
CA VAL A 164 -21.87 -51.19 30.52
C VAL A 164 -20.48 -51.00 31.22
N VAL A 165 -20.37 -50.16 32.28
CA VAL A 165 -19.34 -50.13 33.39
C VAL A 165 -17.88 -49.75 33.02
N GLY A 166 -17.10 -48.94 33.76
CA GLY A 166 -17.24 -48.21 35.03
C GLY A 166 -15.89 -47.60 35.50
N SER A 167 -15.93 -46.80 36.59
CA SER A 167 -14.82 -46.35 37.48
C SER A 167 -13.76 -45.38 36.91
N THR A 168 -13.05 -44.45 37.60
CA THR A 168 -13.06 -43.75 38.91
C THR A 168 -11.83 -42.80 38.89
N GLY A 169 -11.87 -41.64 39.59
CA GLY A 169 -10.69 -40.88 40.10
C GLY A 169 -10.37 -39.55 39.37
N GLN A 170 -10.56 -38.35 39.93
CA GLN A 170 -9.90 -37.62 41.05
C GLN A 170 -8.49 -37.04 40.79
N GLY A 171 -8.32 -35.75 41.11
CA GLY A 171 -7.04 -35.04 41.40
C GLY A 171 -6.80 -33.82 40.48
N GLN A 172 -7.05 -32.55 40.85
CA GLN A 172 -6.36 -31.63 41.80
C GLN A 172 -4.88 -31.29 41.48
N GLY A 173 -4.54 -29.98 41.54
CA GLY A 173 -3.19 -29.46 41.78
C GLY A 173 -2.75 -28.31 40.84
N THR A 174 -2.87 -27.02 41.23
CA THR A 174 -1.84 -26.14 41.87
C THR A 174 -0.81 -25.55 40.89
N GLU A 175 -0.86 -24.25 40.57
CA GLU A 175 -0.22 -23.09 41.26
C GLU A 175 1.22 -22.75 40.80
N LYS A 176 1.44 -21.43 40.64
CA LYS A 176 2.68 -20.63 40.85
C LYS A 176 3.79 -20.73 39.79
N SER A 177 4.09 -19.61 39.10
CA SER A 177 4.92 -18.46 39.50
C SER A 177 6.36 -18.62 39.02
N SER A 178 6.89 -17.62 38.31
CA SER A 178 8.20 -17.03 38.62
C SER A 178 8.52 -15.93 37.60
N ALA A 179 8.89 -14.79 38.17
CA ALA A 179 9.56 -13.69 37.49
C ALA A 179 10.99 -14.12 37.11
N CYS A 180 11.55 -13.51 36.06
CA CYS A 180 13.01 -13.37 35.96
C CYS A 180 13.39 -12.05 35.27
N ASP A 181 14.43 -11.49 35.85
CA ASP A 181 14.98 -10.13 35.81
C ASP A 181 15.76 -9.79 34.53
N ARG A 182 15.76 -8.47 34.21
CA ARG A 182 16.92 -7.62 33.86
C ARG A 182 18.06 -8.22 33.01
N LYS A 183 18.33 -7.61 31.85
CA LYS A 183 19.48 -6.68 31.64
C LYS A 183 19.59 -6.15 30.20
N SER A 184 19.92 -4.86 30.16
CA SER A 184 20.41 -4.04 29.06
C SER A 184 21.66 -4.59 28.35
N ILE A 185 21.74 -4.41 27.03
CA ILE A 185 23.02 -4.23 26.30
C ILE A 185 22.83 -3.15 25.20
N THR A 186 23.55 -2.05 25.35
CA THR A 186 23.85 -1.03 24.35
C THR A 186 24.95 -1.50 23.38
N LYS A 187 24.80 -1.23 22.07
CA LYS A 187 25.89 -0.73 21.20
C LYS A 187 25.33 0.14 20.06
N ASN A 188 25.81 1.37 20.00
CA ASN A 188 25.78 2.24 18.84
C ASN A 188 26.68 1.66 17.72
N SER A 189 26.25 1.79 16.47
CA SER A 189 27.14 2.03 15.35
C SER A 189 26.35 2.64 14.20
N THR A 190 26.70 3.88 13.92
CA THR A 190 26.21 4.80 12.90
C THR A 190 26.54 4.30 11.48
N LYS A 191 25.76 4.83 10.53
CA LYS A 191 26.05 4.97 9.08
C LYS A 191 25.84 3.70 8.24
N GLU A 192 25.16 3.70 7.10
CA GLU A 192 24.60 4.75 6.25
C GLU A 192 23.79 3.99 5.19
N SER A 193 22.46 3.98 5.30
CA SER A 193 21.61 3.32 4.31
C SER A 193 21.28 4.33 3.22
N ALA A 194 22.08 4.33 2.15
CA ALA A 194 21.65 4.90 0.88
C ALA A 194 20.48 4.04 0.39
N SER A 195 19.26 4.56 0.55
CA SER A 195 18.10 4.02 -0.14
C SER A 195 18.30 4.32 -1.62
N GLU A 196 18.50 3.26 -2.40
CA GLU A 196 18.49 3.31 -3.85
C GLU A 196 17.04 3.59 -4.27
N SER A 197 16.68 4.88 -4.26
CA SER A 197 15.41 5.37 -4.78
C SER A 197 15.34 4.94 -6.24
N THR A 198 14.42 4.03 -6.57
CA THR A 198 14.12 3.64 -7.94
C THR A 198 13.77 4.89 -8.74
N ARG A 199 14.73 5.37 -9.54
CA ARG A 199 14.57 6.53 -10.41
C ARG A 199 13.98 6.04 -11.72
N TYR A 200 12.78 6.48 -12.03
CA TYR A 200 12.20 6.29 -13.35
C TYR A 200 12.43 7.58 -14.14
N SER A 201 13.07 7.48 -15.30
CA SER A 201 13.30 8.61 -16.20
C SER A 201 11.98 9.00 -16.86
N VAL A 202 11.47 10.19 -16.56
CA VAL A 202 10.40 10.83 -17.34
C VAL A 202 11.05 11.58 -18.50
N THR A 203 10.80 11.13 -19.72
CA THR A 203 11.30 11.78 -20.93
C THR A 203 10.35 12.91 -21.33
N SER A 204 10.82 14.16 -21.29
CA SER A 204 10.15 15.29 -21.95
C SER A 204 10.33 15.16 -23.47
N VAL A 205 9.35 15.64 -24.24
CA VAL A 205 9.31 15.49 -25.70
C VAL A 205 10.02 16.69 -26.32
N GLU A 206 11.21 16.49 -26.88
CA GLU A 206 11.75 17.45 -27.85
C GLU A 206 10.92 17.37 -29.14
N GLU A 207 10.29 18.48 -29.49
CA GLU A 207 9.44 18.65 -30.66
C GLU A 207 10.31 18.58 -31.94
N VAL A 208 10.14 17.51 -32.72
CA VAL A 208 10.74 17.41 -34.06
C VAL A 208 9.99 18.38 -34.99
N ARG A 209 10.68 19.47 -35.35
CA ARG A 209 10.25 20.43 -36.38
C ARG A 209 10.36 19.88 -37.79
#